data_AF-A0A2E9TMP9-F1
#
_entry.id   AF-A0A2E9TMP9-F1
#
_cell.length_a   1.000
_cell.length_b   1.000
_cell.length_c   1.000
_cell.angle_alpha   90.00
_cell.angle_beta   90.00
_cell.angle_gamma   90.00
#
_symmetry.space_group_name_H-M   'P 1'
#
loop_
_entity.id
_entity.type
_entity.pdbx_description
1 polymer ?
#
loop_
_entity_poly.entity_id
_entity_poly.type
_entity_poly.pdbx_seq_one_letter_code
_entity_poly.pdbx_strand_id
1 'polypeptide(L)'
;MINTKIYKAIYGLAEGLVEADRKGDSAEFLSLYGRLEAICLDNDGTDKDHPEQWETLADFTEDLETALVIYEKARERALVINAKDHLSSIGLSMAKLQVDLGHYQAAMKNLEKARAAANKIEDKALKAEIDGFLERLSVEPEKSGL
;
A
#
# COMPACT_ATOMS: atom_id res chain seq x y z
N MET A 1 3.06 9.33 14.48
CA MET A 1 4.46 9.06 14.09
C MET A 1 4.78 7.64 14.48
N ILE A 2 5.39 6.87 13.58
CA ILE A 2 5.69 5.47 13.84
C ILE A 2 6.72 5.28 14.96
N ASN A 3 6.60 4.17 15.69
CA ASN A 3 7.63 3.74 16.64
C ASN A 3 8.92 3.37 15.90
N THR A 4 10.04 3.96 16.28
CA THR A 4 11.32 3.82 15.57
C THR A 4 11.91 2.40 15.60
N LYS A 5 11.60 1.58 16.60
CA LYS A 5 12.05 0.18 16.64
C LYS A 5 11.24 -0.68 15.67
N ILE A 6 9.93 -0.48 15.65
CA ILE A 6 9.02 -1.16 14.73
C ILE A 6 9.35 -0.78 13.29
N TYR A 7 9.54 0.50 13.00
CA TYR A 7 9.96 0.99 11.69
C TYR A 7 11.23 0.27 11.19
N LYS A 8 12.28 0.20 12.04
CA LYS A 8 13.52 -0.49 11.68
C LYS A 8 13.33 -1.99 11.44
N ALA A 9 12.46 -2.63 12.22
CA ALA A 9 12.17 -4.06 12.07
C ALA A 9 11.45 -4.33 10.74
N ILE A 10 10.42 -3.55 10.42
CA ILE A 10 9.66 -3.66 9.16
C ILE A 10 10.56 -3.38 7.96
N TYR A 11 11.34 -2.30 8.01
CA TYR A 11 12.25 -1.95 6.92
C TYR A 11 13.29 -3.05 6.66
N GLY A 12 13.89 -3.61 7.72
CA GLY A 12 14.84 -4.73 7.57
C GLY A 12 14.18 -6.03 7.05
N LEU A 13 12.91 -6.27 7.41
CA LEU A 13 12.15 -7.40 6.85
C LEU A 13 11.83 -7.16 5.36
N ALA A 14 11.44 -5.95 4.98
CA ALA A 14 11.19 -5.56 3.60
C ALA A 14 12.44 -5.73 2.71
N GLU A 15 13.61 -5.29 3.18
CA GLU A 15 14.88 -5.54 2.47
C GLU A 15 15.16 -7.04 2.30
N GLY A 16 14.90 -7.83 3.35
CA GLY A 16 15.02 -9.28 3.29
C GLY A 16 14.07 -9.93 2.29
N LEU A 17 12.81 -9.47 2.25
CA LEU A 17 11.78 -9.98 1.35
C LEU A 17 12.16 -9.74 -0.12
N VAL A 18 12.63 -8.53 -0.44
CA VAL A 18 13.15 -8.20 -1.79
C VAL A 18 14.33 -9.11 -2.15
N GLU A 19 15.27 -9.35 -1.22
CA GLU A 19 16.41 -10.21 -1.49
C GLU A 19 16.07 -11.70 -1.62
N ALA A 20 15.08 -12.18 -0.88
CA ALA A 20 14.56 -13.54 -0.99
C ALA A 20 13.87 -13.75 -2.35
N ASP A 21 12.99 -12.82 -2.75
CA ASP A 21 12.33 -12.83 -4.07
C ASP A 21 13.36 -12.81 -5.21
N ARG A 22 14.35 -11.90 -5.14
CA ARG A 22 15.44 -11.81 -6.12
C ARG A 22 16.23 -13.11 -6.29
N LYS A 23 16.32 -13.93 -5.24
CA LYS A 23 17.00 -15.24 -5.26
C LYS A 23 16.08 -16.40 -5.62
N GLY A 24 14.78 -16.18 -5.72
CA GLY A 24 13.76 -17.23 -5.84
C GLY A 24 13.67 -18.11 -4.58
N ASP A 25 14.05 -17.58 -3.41
CA ASP A 25 14.02 -18.32 -2.15
C ASP A 25 12.66 -18.16 -1.47
N SER A 26 11.67 -18.90 -1.96
CA SER A 26 10.29 -18.85 -1.45
C SER A 26 10.19 -19.23 0.03
N ALA A 27 11.09 -20.09 0.54
CA ALA A 27 11.06 -20.50 1.94
C ALA A 27 11.48 -19.36 2.86
N GLU A 28 12.56 -18.65 2.51
CA GLU A 28 12.98 -17.45 3.24
C GLU A 28 11.95 -16.33 3.10
N PHE A 29 11.37 -16.13 1.90
CA PHE A 29 10.31 -15.14 1.68
C PHE A 29 9.12 -15.36 2.62
N LEU A 30 8.57 -16.58 2.66
CA LEU A 30 7.44 -16.91 3.52
C LEU A 30 7.76 -16.76 5.02
N SER A 31 8.99 -17.10 5.41
CA SER A 31 9.48 -16.91 6.78
C SER A 31 9.53 -15.43 7.17
N LEU A 32 10.08 -14.57 6.30
CA LEU A 32 10.16 -13.13 6.52
C LEU A 32 8.78 -12.47 6.49
N TYR A 33 7.91 -12.89 5.57
CA TYR A 33 6.55 -12.41 5.44
C TYR A 33 5.75 -12.72 6.72
N GLY A 34 5.81 -13.96 7.21
CA GLY A 34 5.15 -14.34 8.47
C GLY A 34 5.64 -13.54 9.68
N ARG A 35 6.93 -13.15 9.71
CA ARG A 35 7.47 -12.26 10.75
C ARG A 35 6.94 -10.83 10.62
N LEU A 36 6.79 -10.32 9.39
CA LEU A 36 6.19 -9.02 9.13
C LEU A 36 4.72 -9.00 9.54
N GLU A 37 3.97 -10.04 9.17
CA GLU A 37 2.57 -10.23 9.56
C GLU A 37 2.41 -10.28 11.09
N ALA A 38 3.27 -11.04 11.78
CA ALA A 38 3.26 -11.09 13.25
C ALA A 38 3.46 -9.72 13.88
N ILE A 39 4.40 -8.89 13.38
CA ILE A 39 4.57 -7.51 13.86
C ILE A 39 3.29 -6.70 13.67
N CYS A 40 2.61 -6.84 12.53
CA CYS A 40 1.38 -6.11 12.27
C CYS A 40 0.27 -6.53 13.25
N LEU A 41 0.06 -7.83 13.41
CA LEU A 41 -0.97 -8.40 14.30
C LEU A 41 -0.70 -8.10 15.78
N ASP A 42 0.54 -8.21 16.25
CA ASP A 42 0.92 -7.93 17.63
C ASP A 42 0.70 -6.47 18.03
N ASN A 43 0.71 -5.55 17.06
CA ASN A 43 0.49 -4.12 17.29
C ASN A 43 -0.92 -3.66 16.89
N ASP A 44 -1.78 -4.52 16.35
CA ASP A 44 -3.12 -4.15 15.89
C ASP A 44 -3.98 -3.57 17.02
N GLY A 45 -4.54 -2.38 16.79
CA GLY A 45 -5.36 -1.67 17.77
C GLY A 45 -4.60 -1.11 18.98
N THR A 46 -3.28 -1.26 19.03
CA THR A 46 -2.44 -0.67 20.08
C THR A 46 -2.05 0.77 19.75
N ASP A 47 -1.39 1.45 20.70
CA ASP A 47 -0.79 2.77 20.48
C ASP A 47 0.37 2.77 19.46
N LYS A 48 0.87 1.58 19.10
CA LYS A 48 1.94 1.38 18.11
C LYS A 48 1.41 1.02 16.72
N ASP A 49 0.10 0.81 16.59
CA ASP A 49 -0.55 0.52 15.32
C ASP A 49 -0.34 1.68 14.35
N HIS A 50 0.32 1.42 13.23
CA HIS A 50 0.69 2.45 12.26
C HIS A 50 0.40 1.98 10.82
N PRO A 51 -0.06 2.87 9.92
CA PRO A 51 -0.36 2.51 8.53
C PRO A 51 0.80 1.85 7.80
N GLU A 52 2.03 2.35 7.99
CA GLU A 52 3.26 1.76 7.42
C GLU A 52 3.36 0.24 7.58
N GLN A 53 2.97 -0.32 8.74
CA GLN A 53 3.09 -1.76 8.97
C GLN A 53 2.22 -2.55 8.00
N TRP A 54 0.96 -2.12 7.88
CA TRP A 54 -0.04 -2.75 7.02
C TRP A 54 0.22 -2.47 5.55
N GLU A 55 0.68 -1.26 5.21
CA GLU A 55 1.06 -0.91 3.84
C GLU A 55 2.23 -1.79 3.36
N THR A 56 3.29 -1.91 4.15
CA THR A 56 4.41 -2.80 3.81
C THR A 56 3.97 -4.26 3.73
N LEU A 57 3.11 -4.73 4.65
CA LEU A 57 2.60 -6.11 4.56
C LEU A 57 1.83 -6.35 3.26
N ALA A 58 0.98 -5.40 2.86
CA ALA A 58 0.24 -5.47 1.60
C ALA A 58 1.17 -5.45 0.38
N ASP A 59 2.22 -4.62 0.38
CA ASP A 59 3.20 -4.53 -0.72
C ASP A 59 3.88 -5.88 -1.04
N PHE A 60 4.01 -6.76 -0.03
CA PHE A 60 4.62 -8.09 -0.18
C PHE A 60 3.59 -9.24 -0.20
N THR A 61 2.30 -8.93 -0.24
CA THR A 61 1.25 -9.96 -0.33
C THR A 61 1.02 -10.35 -1.79
N GLU A 62 1.29 -11.61 -2.16
CA GLU A 62 1.15 -12.09 -3.54
C GLU A 62 -0.30 -12.17 -4.02
N ASP A 63 -1.23 -12.56 -3.13
CA ASP A 63 -2.65 -12.63 -3.45
C ASP A 63 -3.27 -11.23 -3.49
N LEU A 64 -3.64 -10.76 -4.68
CA LEU A 64 -4.08 -9.38 -4.90
C LEU A 64 -5.34 -9.01 -4.11
N GLU A 65 -6.24 -9.97 -3.92
CA GLU A 65 -7.50 -9.76 -3.18
C GLU A 65 -7.23 -9.63 -1.68
N THR A 66 -6.33 -10.46 -1.14
CA THR A 66 -5.83 -10.35 0.24
C THR A 66 -5.05 -9.05 0.43
N ALA A 67 -4.18 -8.69 -0.51
CA ALA A 67 -3.40 -7.45 -0.47
C ALA A 67 -4.33 -6.22 -0.40
N LEU A 68 -5.43 -6.21 -1.16
CA LEU A 68 -6.44 -5.15 -1.05
C LEU A 68 -7.05 -5.07 0.35
N VAL A 69 -7.44 -6.20 0.95
CA VAL A 69 -7.97 -6.21 2.34
C VAL A 69 -6.95 -5.61 3.33
N ILE A 70 -5.67 -5.90 3.15
CA ILE A 70 -4.60 -5.37 4.01
C ILE A 70 -4.38 -3.87 3.77
N TYR A 71 -4.37 -3.40 2.51
CA TYR A 71 -4.33 -1.96 2.20
C TYR A 71 -5.53 -1.21 2.75
N GLU A 72 -6.72 -1.81 2.74
CA GLU A 72 -7.92 -1.26 3.37
C GLU A 72 -7.68 -0.98 4.86
N LYS A 73 -7.05 -1.93 5.57
CA LYS A 73 -6.66 -1.78 6.97
C LYS A 73 -5.59 -0.69 7.15
N ALA A 74 -4.57 -0.66 6.29
CA ALA A 74 -3.56 0.40 6.28
C ALA A 74 -4.22 1.78 6.14
N ARG A 75 -5.17 1.91 5.21
CA ARG A 75 -5.93 3.14 4.96
C ARG A 75 -6.73 3.56 6.18
N GLU A 76 -7.42 2.64 6.86
CA GLU A 76 -8.13 2.93 8.10
C GLU A 76 -7.21 3.56 9.15
N ARG A 77 -6.00 3.00 9.34
CA ARG A 77 -5.02 3.56 10.27
C ARG A 77 -4.53 4.93 9.83
N ALA A 78 -4.24 5.10 8.54
CA ALA A 78 -3.80 6.37 7.98
C ALA A 78 -4.87 7.47 8.13
N LEU A 79 -6.16 7.12 8.02
CA LEU A 79 -7.28 8.03 8.24
C LEU A 79 -7.34 8.51 9.69
N VAL A 80 -7.21 7.59 10.66
CA VAL A 80 -7.27 7.91 12.10
C VAL A 80 -6.22 8.95 12.50
N ILE A 81 -5.00 8.81 11.98
CA ILE A 81 -3.90 9.74 12.30
C ILE A 81 -3.72 10.86 11.27
N ASN A 82 -4.61 10.94 10.28
CA ASN A 82 -4.57 11.91 9.18
C ASN A 82 -3.22 11.94 8.42
N ALA A 83 -2.61 10.76 8.21
CA ALA A 83 -1.33 10.62 7.52
C ALA A 83 -1.50 10.78 5.99
N LYS A 84 -1.30 12.00 5.48
CA LYS A 84 -1.54 12.32 4.06
C LYS A 84 -0.58 11.62 3.11
N ASP A 85 0.67 11.41 3.51
CA ASP A 85 1.65 10.67 2.73
C ASP A 85 1.15 9.24 2.49
N HIS A 86 0.86 8.50 3.57
CA HIS A 86 0.31 7.14 3.52
C HIS A 86 -1.04 7.06 2.79
N LEU A 87 -1.97 7.98 3.03
CA LEU A 87 -3.24 7.98 2.30
C LEU A 87 -3.07 8.12 0.78
N SER A 88 -2.01 8.80 0.36
CA SER A 88 -1.69 9.00 -1.05
C SER A 88 -1.05 7.74 -1.65
N SER A 89 -0.03 7.19 -0.99
CA SER A 89 0.67 5.98 -1.45
C SER A 89 -0.23 4.75 -1.44
N ILE A 90 -0.96 4.51 -0.35
CA ILE A 90 -1.92 3.40 -0.23
C ILE A 90 -2.98 3.50 -1.34
N GLY A 91 -3.54 4.68 -1.55
CA GLY A 91 -4.57 4.88 -2.59
C GLY A 91 -4.04 4.60 -4.01
N LEU A 92 -2.80 4.96 -4.29
CA LEU A 92 -2.13 4.63 -5.55
C LEU A 92 -1.89 3.13 -5.69
N SER A 93 -1.33 2.47 -4.68
CA SER A 93 -1.06 1.02 -4.70
C SER A 93 -2.34 0.23 -4.90
N MET A 94 -3.39 0.52 -4.12
CA MET A 94 -4.70 -0.11 -4.29
C MET A 94 -5.27 0.07 -5.70
N ALA A 95 -5.10 1.25 -6.31
CA ALA A 95 -5.58 1.50 -7.66
C ALA A 95 -4.83 0.67 -8.72
N LYS A 96 -3.52 0.45 -8.54
CA LYS A 96 -2.73 -0.45 -9.40
C LYS A 96 -3.28 -1.87 -9.33
N LEU A 97 -3.42 -2.41 -8.11
CA LEU A 97 -3.97 -3.76 -7.90
C LEU A 97 -5.40 -3.90 -8.45
N GLN A 98 -6.23 -2.88 -8.25
CA GLN A 98 -7.60 -2.87 -8.78
C GLN A 98 -7.64 -2.88 -10.30
N VAL A 99 -6.71 -2.21 -10.99
CA VAL A 99 -6.60 -2.30 -12.45
C VAL A 99 -6.22 -3.71 -12.89
N ASP A 100 -5.28 -4.35 -12.20
CA ASP A 100 -4.86 -5.73 -12.50
C ASP A 100 -6.01 -6.73 -12.29
N LEU A 101 -6.90 -6.45 -11.33
CA LEU A 101 -8.14 -7.19 -11.08
C LEU A 101 -9.33 -6.77 -11.97
N GLY A 102 -9.17 -5.79 -12.87
CA GLY A 102 -10.25 -5.28 -13.73
C GLY A 102 -11.28 -4.39 -13.04
N HIS A 103 -11.03 -3.96 -11.80
CA HIS A 103 -11.88 -3.09 -10.98
C HIS A 103 -11.64 -1.59 -11.28
N TYR A 104 -11.75 -1.17 -12.54
CA TYR A 104 -11.37 0.18 -12.99
C TYR A 104 -12.10 1.33 -12.29
N GLN A 105 -13.40 1.20 -12.01
CA GLN A 105 -14.15 2.24 -11.28
C GLN A 105 -13.64 2.41 -9.84
N ALA A 106 -13.27 1.31 -9.18
CA ALA A 106 -12.68 1.36 -7.85
C ALA A 106 -11.29 2.01 -7.89
N ALA A 107 -10.50 1.68 -8.91
CA ALA A 107 -9.17 2.27 -9.13
C ALA A 107 -9.25 3.79 -9.31
N MET A 108 -10.14 4.28 -10.18
CA MET A 108 -10.34 5.72 -10.38
C MET A 108 -10.73 6.42 -9.07
N LYS A 109 -11.68 5.86 -8.32
CA LYS A 109 -12.11 6.41 -7.04
C LYS A 109 -10.98 6.47 -6.01
N ASN A 110 -10.11 5.46 -5.99
CA ASN A 110 -8.95 5.45 -5.10
C ASN A 110 -7.90 6.49 -5.53
N LEU A 111 -7.64 6.63 -6.83
CA LEU A 111 -6.73 7.65 -7.34
C LEU A 111 -7.22 9.08 -7.08
N GLU A 112 -8.51 9.37 -7.21
CA GLU A 112 -9.07 10.69 -6.87
C GLU A 112 -8.85 11.04 -5.39
N LYS A 113 -9.06 10.06 -4.49
CA LYS A 113 -8.78 10.21 -3.07
C LYS A 113 -7.28 10.38 -2.79
N ALA A 114 -6.44 9.58 -3.45
CA ALA A 114 -4.99 9.66 -3.36
C ALA A 114 -4.50 11.05 -3.80
N ARG A 115 -5.02 11.57 -4.91
CA ARG A 115 -4.72 12.91 -5.41
C ARG A 115 -5.10 14.00 -4.42
N ALA A 116 -6.30 13.91 -3.83
CA ALA A 116 -6.76 14.85 -2.82
C ALA A 116 -5.87 14.87 -1.56
N ALA A 117 -5.38 13.70 -1.14
CA ALA A 117 -4.41 13.59 -0.06
C ALA A 117 -3.03 14.15 -0.48
N ALA A 118 -2.55 13.79 -1.67
CA ALA A 118 -1.24 14.17 -2.19
C ALA A 118 -1.12 15.69 -2.37
N ASN A 119 -2.21 16.39 -2.68
CA ASN A 119 -2.22 17.86 -2.69
C ASN A 119 -1.80 18.52 -1.37
N LYS A 120 -1.74 17.77 -0.26
CA LYS A 120 -1.33 18.23 1.07
C LYS A 120 0.11 17.88 1.45
N ILE A 121 0.86 17.21 0.58
CA ILE A 121 2.24 16.75 0.84
C ILE A 121 3.21 17.40 -0.15
N GLU A 122 4.52 17.30 0.08
CA GLU A 122 5.52 17.91 -0.81
C GLU A 122 5.93 17.00 -1.98
N ASP A 123 5.74 15.68 -1.85
CA ASP A 123 6.21 14.68 -2.81
C ASP A 123 5.65 14.92 -4.22
N LYS A 124 6.49 15.46 -5.10
CA LYS A 124 6.13 15.76 -6.49
C LYS A 124 6.12 14.51 -7.37
N ALA A 125 6.92 13.50 -7.03
CA ALA A 125 6.98 12.27 -7.81
C ALA A 125 5.68 11.48 -7.62
N LEU A 126 5.24 11.31 -6.36
CA LEU A 126 3.98 10.63 -6.06
C LEU A 126 2.78 11.36 -6.68
N LYS A 127 2.74 12.70 -6.61
CA LYS A 127 1.69 13.50 -7.27
C LYS A 127 1.65 13.25 -8.78
N ALA A 128 2.81 13.31 -9.45
CA ALA A 128 2.90 13.11 -10.88
C ALA A 128 2.50 11.69 -11.29
N GLU A 129 2.85 10.69 -10.48
CA GLU A 129 2.46 9.30 -10.71
C GLU A 129 0.94 9.12 -10.58
N ILE A 130 0.32 9.68 -9.54
CA ILE A 130 -1.15 9.65 -9.36
C ILE A 130 -1.86 10.34 -10.53
N ASP A 131 -1.42 11.56 -10.89
CA ASP A 131 -2.03 12.33 -11.98
C ASP A 131 -1.88 11.62 -13.33
N GLY A 132 -0.70 11.09 -13.63
CA GLY A 132 -0.44 10.34 -14.86
C GLY A 132 -1.26 9.04 -14.94
N PHE A 133 -1.45 8.36 -13.81
CA PHE A 133 -2.29 7.16 -13.80
C PHE A 133 -3.78 7.49 -13.96
N LEU A 134 -4.27 8.57 -13.34
CA LEU A 134 -5.63 9.08 -13.57
C LEU A 134 -5.88 9.41 -15.04
N GLU A 135 -4.94 10.11 -15.67
CA GLU A 135 -5.04 10.47 -17.09
C GLU A 135 -5.11 9.22 -17.96
N ARG A 136 -4.22 8.25 -17.74
CA ARG A 136 -4.23 6.97 -18.46
C ARG A 136 -5.59 6.26 -18.38
N LEU A 137 -6.18 6.16 -17.18
CA LEU A 137 -7.47 5.50 -17.00
C LEU A 137 -8.65 6.30 -17.59
N SER A 138 -8.52 7.61 -17.73
CA SER A 138 -9.56 8.47 -18.31
C SER A 138 -9.60 8.42 -19.84
N VAL A 139 -8.48 8.07 -20.48
CA VAL A 139 -8.33 8.02 -21.95
C VAL A 139 -8.56 6.63 -22.54
N GLU A 140 -8.64 5.57 -21.71
CA GLU A 140 -8.97 4.20 -22.12
C GLU A 140 -10.42 3.80 -21.76
N PRO A 141 -11.46 4.38 -22.40
CA PRO A 141 -12.86 4.22 -21.98
C PRO A 141 -13.44 2.81 -22.18
N GLU A 142 -12.85 1.94 -23.00
CA GLU A 142 -13.35 0.56 -23.17
C GLU A 142 -13.18 -0.31 -21.91
N LYS A 143 -12.42 0.17 -20.92
CA LYS A 143 -12.22 -0.49 -19.63
C LYS A 143 -13.00 0.19 -18.49
N SER A 144 -13.62 1.34 -18.73
CA SER A 144 -14.33 2.12 -17.68
C SER A 144 -15.79 1.71 -17.46
N GLY A 145 -16.30 0.73 -18.22
CA GLY A 145 -17.58 0.09 -17.94
C GLY A 145 -18.78 1.04 -17.98
N LEU A 146 -18.82 1.93 -18.98
CA LEU A 146 -20.03 2.65 -19.40
C LEU A 146 -20.62 2.01 -20.65
#